data_AF-A0A091BAU8-F1
#
_entry.id   AF-A0A091BAU8-F1
#
_cell.length_a   1.000
_cell.length_b   1.000
_cell.length_c   1.000
_cell.angle_alpha   90.00
_cell.angle_beta   90.00
_cell.angle_gamma   90.00
#
_symmetry.space_group_name_H-M   'P 1'
#
loop_
_entity.id
_entity.type
_entity.pdbx_description
1 polymer ?
#
loop_
_entity_poly.entity_id
_entity_poly.type
_entity_poly.pdbx_seq_one_letter_code
_entity_poly.pdbx_strand_id
1 'polypeptide(L)'
;MDTDPAIQCSDCQACCCQLPVRVLPGDAPPEHFLDEDEDGYLIMAKADDGWCVALDREQMCCGIYEQRPFVCREFAMGGGDCAEVRDDWRRIALSLR
;
A
#
# COMPACT_ATOMS: atom_id res chain seq x y z
N MET A 1 -10.57 12.23 -11.96
CA MET A 1 -9.38 12.17 -11.09
C MET A 1 -8.20 12.49 -11.96
N ASP A 2 -7.56 13.62 -11.72
CA ASP A 2 -6.32 13.96 -12.41
C ASP A 2 -5.22 13.07 -11.83
N THR A 3 -4.56 12.31 -12.70
CA THR A 3 -3.41 11.47 -12.34
C THR A 3 -2.20 12.00 -13.08
N ASP A 4 -1.07 12.12 -12.39
CA ASP A 4 0.20 12.49 -13.01
C ASP A 4 0.84 11.25 -13.67
N PRO A 5 0.92 11.19 -15.02
CA PRO A 5 1.49 10.04 -15.71
C PRO A 5 3.00 9.87 -15.47
N ALA A 6 3.70 10.89 -14.97
CA ALA A 6 5.11 10.79 -14.61
C ALA A 6 5.34 9.95 -13.33
N ILE A 7 4.30 9.72 -12.53
CA ILE A 7 4.37 8.92 -11.32
C ILE A 7 4.02 7.47 -11.64
N GLN A 8 5.01 6.57 -11.56
CA GLN A 8 4.84 5.14 -11.85
C GLN A 8 5.22 4.28 -10.64
N CYS A 9 4.49 3.22 -10.32
CA CYS A 9 4.81 2.39 -9.15
C CYS A 9 6.18 1.69 -9.27
N SER A 10 6.70 1.52 -10.48
CA SER A 10 8.02 0.90 -10.75
C SER A 10 9.22 1.64 -10.16
N ASP A 11 9.05 2.87 -9.65
CA ASP A 11 10.14 3.69 -9.10
C ASP A 11 9.91 4.14 -7.63
N CYS A 12 8.88 3.61 -6.96
CA CYS A 12 8.40 4.18 -5.68
C CYS A 12 8.75 3.39 -4.44
N GLN A 13 9.39 2.21 -4.61
CA GLN A 13 9.72 1.29 -3.53
C GLN A 13 8.48 0.80 -2.73
N ALA A 14 7.33 0.70 -3.41
CA ALA A 14 6.05 0.32 -2.83
C ALA A 14 5.69 1.09 -1.55
N CYS A 15 5.91 2.41 -1.51
CA CYS A 15 5.64 3.23 -0.33
C CYS A 15 4.20 3.10 0.19
N CYS A 16 3.21 2.94 -0.70
CA CYS A 16 1.81 2.71 -0.32
C CYS A 16 1.60 1.39 0.45
N CYS A 17 2.44 0.37 0.22
CA CYS A 17 2.37 -0.90 0.94
C CYS A 17 2.85 -0.79 2.39
N GLN A 18 3.40 0.35 2.83
CA GLN A 18 3.69 0.60 4.25
C GLN A 18 2.52 1.22 5.00
N LEU A 19 1.53 1.80 4.32
CA LEU A 19 0.38 2.42 4.97
C LEU A 19 -0.51 1.36 5.68
N PRO A 20 -1.10 1.69 6.84
CA PRO A 20 -2.13 0.84 7.43
C PRO A 20 -3.37 0.81 6.52
N VAL A 21 -3.93 -0.37 6.30
CA VAL A 21 -5.10 -0.56 5.42
C VAL A 21 -6.13 -1.40 6.13
N ARG A 22 -7.29 -0.82 6.38
CA ARG A 22 -8.48 -1.54 6.84
C ARG A 22 -9.18 -2.19 5.67
N VAL A 23 -9.57 -3.45 5.84
CA VAL A 23 -10.37 -4.20 4.87
C VAL A 23 -11.84 -3.90 5.16
N LEU A 24 -12.54 -3.38 4.14
CA LEU A 24 -13.93 -2.99 4.30
C LEU A 24 -14.85 -4.20 4.06
N PRO A 25 -16.05 -4.23 4.68
CA PRO A 25 -17.04 -5.26 4.38
C PRO A 25 -17.33 -5.33 2.88
N GLY A 26 -17.23 -6.54 2.31
CA GLY A 26 -17.44 -6.80 0.88
C GLY A 26 -16.15 -6.88 0.05
N ASP A 27 -15.00 -6.50 0.60
CA ASP A 27 -13.71 -6.87 0.02
C ASP A 27 -13.35 -8.32 0.34
N ALA A 28 -12.61 -8.97 -0.56
CA ALA A 28 -12.16 -10.36 -0.39
C ALA A 28 -10.69 -10.56 -0.86
N PRO A 29 -9.71 -9.85 -0.27
CA PRO A 29 -8.30 -10.21 -0.46
C PRO A 29 -8.02 -11.62 0.11
N PRO A 30 -6.95 -12.31 -0.33
CA PRO A 30 -6.59 -13.62 0.20
C PRO A 30 -6.40 -13.61 1.72
N GLU A 31 -7.01 -14.57 2.42
CA GLU A 31 -7.04 -14.60 3.90
C GLU A 31 -5.65 -14.65 4.55
N HIS A 32 -4.67 -15.29 3.90
CA HIS A 32 -3.29 -15.35 4.40
C HIS A 32 -2.53 -14.01 4.32
N PHE A 33 -3.13 -12.98 3.73
CA PHE A 33 -2.63 -11.61 3.74
C PHE A 33 -3.36 -10.70 4.73
N LEU A 34 -4.27 -11.27 5.53
CA LEU A 34 -5.08 -10.54 6.50
C LEU A 34 -4.58 -10.73 7.92
N ASP A 35 -4.84 -9.72 8.73
CA ASP A 35 -4.69 -9.75 10.17
C ASP A 35 -5.89 -9.03 10.82
N GLU A 36 -5.98 -9.09 12.15
CA GLU A 36 -6.98 -8.40 12.94
C GLU A 36 -6.29 -7.38 13.85
N ASP A 37 -6.79 -6.14 13.88
CA ASP A 37 -6.30 -5.12 14.80
C ASP A 37 -6.86 -5.30 16.23
N GLU A 38 -6.38 -4.49 17.18
CA GLU A 38 -6.76 -4.58 18.60
C GLU A 38 -8.27 -4.41 18.85
N ASP A 39 -8.99 -3.78 17.93
CA ASP A 39 -10.43 -3.51 18.00
C ASP A 39 -11.26 -4.56 17.25
N GLY A 40 -10.63 -5.59 16.68
CA GLY A 40 -11.30 -6.67 15.96
C GLY A 40 -11.58 -6.36 14.48
N TYR A 41 -10.93 -5.35 13.90
CA TYR A 41 -11.11 -5.05 12.47
C TYR A 41 -10.11 -5.78 11.60
N LEU A 42 -10.58 -6.31 10.47
CA LEU A 42 -9.72 -6.87 9.45
C LEU A 42 -8.84 -5.79 8.81
N ILE A 43 -7.54 -6.07 8.73
CA ILE A 43 -6.53 -5.21 8.11
C ILE A 43 -5.65 -6.03 7.16
N MET A 44 -4.95 -5.35 6.26
CA MET A 44 -3.86 -5.99 5.51
C MET A 44 -2.67 -6.22 6.46
N ALA A 45 -2.24 -7.47 6.60
CA ALA A 45 -1.14 -7.85 7.48
C ALA A 45 0.18 -7.19 7.07
N LYS A 46 1.04 -6.94 8.06
CA LYS A 46 2.40 -6.40 7.90
C LYS A 46 3.44 -7.44 8.22
N ALA A 47 4.51 -7.48 7.43
CA ALA A 47 5.73 -8.19 7.77
C ALA A 47 6.51 -7.39 8.83
N ASP A 48 7.54 -8.01 9.42
CA ASP A 48 8.36 -7.43 10.49
C ASP A 48 9.06 -6.11 10.10
N ASP A 49 9.20 -5.84 8.80
CA ASP A 49 9.79 -4.61 8.28
C ASP A 49 8.76 -3.50 8.01
N GLY A 50 7.47 -3.75 8.28
CA GLY A 50 6.40 -2.76 8.16
C GLY A 50 5.75 -2.67 6.77
N TRP A 51 6.19 -3.45 5.78
CA TRP A 51 5.49 -3.56 4.51
C TRP A 51 4.36 -4.58 4.57
N CYS A 52 3.33 -4.37 3.74
CA CYS A 52 2.27 -5.34 3.53
C CYS A 52 2.84 -6.69 3.08
N VAL A 53 2.34 -7.78 3.65
CA VAL A 53 2.75 -9.15 3.30
C VAL A 53 2.44 -9.53 1.84
N ALA A 54 1.53 -8.82 1.19
CA ALA A 54 1.18 -9.02 -0.22
C ALA A 54 2.12 -8.26 -1.20
N LEU A 55 3.17 -7.60 -0.70
CA LEU A 55 4.16 -6.93 -1.54
C LEU A 55 5.03 -7.96 -2.28
N ASP A 56 5.11 -7.83 -3.60
CA ASP A 56 6.17 -8.45 -4.39
C ASP A 56 7.50 -7.73 -4.07
N ARG A 57 8.40 -8.43 -3.38
CA ARG A 57 9.69 -7.89 -2.93
C ARG A 57 10.74 -7.78 -4.03
N GLU A 58 10.57 -8.50 -5.13
CA GLU A 58 11.49 -8.44 -6.27
C GLU A 58 11.16 -7.23 -7.13
N GLN A 59 9.87 -7.01 -7.42
CA GLN A 59 9.41 -5.92 -8.28
C GLN A 59 9.08 -4.64 -7.52
N MET A 60 8.99 -4.71 -6.18
CA MET A 60 8.55 -3.61 -5.31
C MET A 60 7.21 -3.02 -5.76
N CYS A 61 6.23 -3.90 -6.05
CA CYS A 61 4.86 -3.56 -6.42
C CYS A 61 3.86 -4.51 -5.74
N CYS A 62 2.57 -4.17 -5.73
CA CYS A 62 1.58 -5.04 -5.07
C CYS A 62 1.47 -6.39 -5.79
N GLY A 63 1.58 -7.52 -5.08
CA GLY A 63 1.46 -8.86 -5.67
C GLY A 63 0.02 -9.30 -5.94
N ILE A 64 -0.98 -8.54 -5.49
CA ILE A 64 -2.41 -8.90 -5.55
C ILE A 64 -3.27 -7.87 -6.27
N TYR A 65 -2.77 -7.21 -7.33
CA TYR A 65 -3.47 -6.11 -8.01
C TYR A 65 -4.97 -6.34 -8.28
N GLU A 66 -5.34 -7.55 -8.68
CA GLU A 66 -6.71 -7.99 -9.00
C GLU A 66 -7.61 -8.16 -7.76
N GLN A 67 -7.01 -8.46 -6.61
CA GLN A 67 -7.70 -8.76 -5.34
C GLN A 67 -7.41 -7.72 -4.26
N ARG A 68 -6.81 -6.58 -4.62
CA ARG A 68 -6.57 -5.46 -3.70
C ARG A 68 -7.87 -5.05 -3.02
N PRO A 69 -7.91 -4.80 -1.71
CA PRO A 69 -9.08 -4.24 -1.06
C PRO A 69 -9.42 -2.86 -1.63
N PHE A 70 -10.65 -2.40 -1.44
CA PHE A 70 -11.19 -1.15 -1.95
C PHE A 70 -10.27 0.05 -1.68
N VAL A 71 -9.78 0.19 -0.46
CA VAL A 71 -8.86 1.26 -0.06
C VAL A 71 -7.60 1.28 -0.95
N CYS A 72 -7.03 0.12 -1.25
CA CYS A 72 -5.86 0.00 -2.13
C CYS A 72 -6.18 0.20 -3.62
N ARG A 73 -7.45 0.04 -4.04
CA ARG A 73 -7.91 0.31 -5.42
C ARG A 73 -8.16 1.80 -5.63
N GLU A 74 -8.75 2.48 -4.64
CA GLU A 74 -8.99 3.93 -4.66
C GLU A 74 -7.70 4.74 -4.59
N PHE A 75 -6.63 4.16 -4.02
CA PHE A 75 -5.29 4.73 -4.07
C PHE A 75 -4.73 4.70 -5.50
N ALA A 76 -5.16 5.67 -6.31
CA ALA A 76 -4.81 5.76 -7.72
C ALA A 76 -3.33 6.12 -7.89
N MET A 77 -2.62 5.34 -8.71
CA MET A 77 -1.25 5.66 -9.12
C MET A 77 -1.23 7.05 -9.80
N GLY A 78 -0.34 7.93 -9.32
CA GLY A 78 -0.26 9.30 -9.79
C GLY A 78 -1.38 10.23 -9.32
N GLY A 79 -2.33 9.74 -8.51
CA GLY A 79 -3.31 10.60 -7.84
C GLY A 79 -2.70 11.42 -6.70
N GLY A 80 -3.49 12.32 -6.12
CA GLY A 80 -3.07 13.21 -5.02
C GLY A 80 -2.47 12.44 -3.84
N ASP A 81 -3.19 11.45 -3.31
CA ASP A 81 -2.73 10.62 -2.19
C ASP A 81 -1.42 9.87 -2.53
N CYS A 82 -1.27 9.42 -3.78
CA CYS A 82 -0.04 8.78 -4.25
C CYS A 82 1.15 9.74 -4.23
N ALA A 83 0.95 10.98 -4.68
CA ALA A 83 1.98 12.00 -4.69
C ALA A 83 2.38 12.42 -3.26
N GLU A 84 1.41 12.64 -2.38
CA GLU A 84 1.63 13.04 -0.98
C GLU A 84 2.41 11.98 -0.21
N VAL A 85 1.95 10.72 -0.25
CA VAL A 85 2.63 9.61 0.43
C VAL A 85 4.05 9.40 -0.08
N ARG A 86 4.29 9.60 -1.39
CA ARG A 86 5.65 9.51 -1.95
C ARG A 86 6.56 10.62 -1.44
N ASP A 87 6.05 11.85 -1.32
CA ASP A 87 6.83 12.96 -0.78
C ASP A 87 7.18 12.72 0.69
N ASP A 88 6.20 12.31 1.49
CA ASP A 88 6.38 11.94 2.89
C ASP A 88 7.43 10.83 3.05
N TRP A 89 7.29 9.77 2.26
CA TRP A 89 8.19 8.63 2.32
C TRP A 89 9.63 9.02 1.95
N ARG A 90 9.82 9.85 0.92
CA ARG A 90 11.14 10.38 0.54
C ARG A 90 11.75 11.24 1.64
N ARG A 91 10.95 12.10 2.28
CA ARG A 91 11.40 12.98 3.37
C ARG A 91 11.90 12.17 4.56
N ILE A 92 11.13 11.15 4.97
CA ILE A 92 11.49 10.24 6.04
C ILE A 92 12.77 9.48 5.68
N ALA A 93 12.84 8.88 4.49
CA ALA A 93 14.01 8.15 4.03
C ALA A 93 15.29 9.01 4.01
N LEU A 94 15.20 10.31 3.70
CA LEU A 94 16.33 11.23 3.74
C LEU A 94 16.74 11.63 5.16
N SER A 95 15.78 11.70 6.10
CA SER A 95 16.07 12.01 7.51
C SER A 95 16.77 10.89 8.28
N LEU A 96 16.74 9.67 7.74
CA LEU A 96 17.40 8.49 8.33
C LEU A 96 18.85 8.30 7.83
N ARG A 97 19.38 9.26 7.07
CA ARG A 97 20.78 9.28 6.60
C ARG A 97 21.69 10.12 7.48
#